data_AF-A0A0C2N5N2-F1
#
_entry.id   AF-A0A0C2N5N2-F1
#
_cell.length_a   1.000
_cell.length_b   1.000
_cell.length_c   1.000
_cell.angle_alpha   90.00
_cell.angle_beta   90.00
_cell.angle_gamma   90.00
#
_symmetry.space_group_name_H-M   'P 1'
#
loop_
_entity.id
_entity.type
_entity.pdbx_description
1 polymer ?
#
loop_
_entity_poly.entity_id
_entity_poly.type
_entity_poly.pdbx_seq_one_letter_code
_entity_poly.pdbx_strand_id
1 'polypeptide(L)'
;MALSDEIYVNQLENEKKLFLYEDIKDKYLGIINNDFITTAFSQCESYLLEDFQYWIPEDTDDEEYIIQLEVLSRIIISFNESNYLNKSATDDYLRSCMIYSRDSSDLQSDIAGDLYLPTSFLDSFDRTNRYLIPTFASLLQWIILIFEKKFIFGDINSRFHNLNFL
;
A
#
# COMPACT_ATOMS: atom_id res chain seq x y z
N MET A 1 4.97 -6.56 15.39
CA MET A 1 4.89 -6.35 13.94
C MET A 1 5.50 -7.56 13.27
N ALA A 2 4.70 -8.41 12.62
CA ALA A 2 5.21 -9.66 12.02
C ALA A 2 5.95 -9.44 10.69
N LEU A 3 5.66 -8.34 9.96
CA LEU A 3 6.25 -8.03 8.65
C LEU A 3 7.65 -7.39 8.72
N SER A 4 8.06 -6.93 9.90
CA SER A 4 9.41 -6.40 10.19
C SER A 4 10.26 -7.37 11.01
N ASP A 5 9.75 -8.59 11.23
CA ASP A 5 10.44 -9.62 11.97
C ASP A 5 11.50 -10.25 11.06
N GLU A 6 12.78 -10.13 11.44
CA GLU A 6 13.91 -10.62 10.64
C GLU A 6 13.81 -12.14 10.39
N ILE A 7 13.23 -12.91 11.31
CA ILE A 7 13.06 -14.36 11.13
C ILE A 7 12.01 -14.61 10.05
N TYR A 8 10.88 -13.90 10.10
CA TYR A 8 9.83 -14.01 9.08
C TYR A 8 10.34 -13.59 7.70
N VAL A 9 11.04 -12.46 7.61
CA VAL A 9 11.64 -11.96 6.36
C VAL A 9 12.63 -12.96 5.79
N ASN A 10 13.54 -13.47 6.63
CA ASN A 10 14.56 -14.43 6.23
C ASN A 10 13.94 -15.74 5.70
N GLN A 11 12.89 -16.24 6.35
CA GLN A 11 12.15 -17.42 5.87
C GLN A 11 11.49 -17.17 4.51
N LEU A 12 10.90 -16.00 4.31
CA LEU A 12 10.22 -15.65 3.07
C LEU A 12 11.20 -15.45 1.90
N GLU A 13 12.34 -14.82 2.16
CA GLU A 13 13.38 -14.58 1.14
C GLU A 13 14.17 -15.86 0.79
N ASN A 14 14.63 -16.60 1.80
CA ASN A 14 15.56 -17.72 1.58
C ASN A 14 14.84 -19.06 1.37
N GLU A 15 13.72 -19.29 2.05
CA GLU A 15 13.00 -20.56 1.92
C GLU A 15 11.85 -20.47 0.90
N LYS A 16 11.38 -19.25 0.57
CA LYS A 16 10.18 -19.02 -0.26
C LYS A 16 8.97 -19.80 0.23
N LYS A 17 8.91 -20.07 1.53
CA LYS A 17 7.87 -20.86 2.17
C LYS A 17 6.81 -19.97 2.76
N LEU A 18 5.56 -20.23 2.38
CA LEU A 18 4.38 -19.62 2.96
C LEU A 18 3.77 -20.61 3.94
N PHE A 19 4.37 -20.75 5.13
CA PHE A 19 3.97 -21.74 6.14
C PHE A 19 2.46 -21.76 6.43
N LEU A 20 1.77 -20.62 6.31
CA LEU A 20 0.33 -20.52 6.54
C LEU A 20 -0.52 -21.09 5.39
N TYR A 21 0.02 -21.15 4.17
CA TYR A 21 -0.72 -21.44 2.93
C TYR A 21 -0.19 -22.65 2.15
N GLU A 22 0.88 -23.32 2.62
CA GLU A 22 1.44 -24.52 2.00
C GLU A 22 0.39 -25.63 1.80
N ASP A 23 -0.43 -25.89 2.81
CA ASP A 23 -1.52 -26.87 2.74
C ASP A 23 -2.55 -26.54 1.66
N ILE A 24 -2.82 -25.25 1.42
CA ILE A 24 -3.78 -24.80 0.41
C ILE A 24 -3.19 -24.98 -0.99
N LYS A 25 -1.92 -24.62 -1.15
CA LYS A 25 -1.19 -24.71 -2.42
C LYS A 25 -1.06 -26.15 -2.91
N ASP A 26 -0.61 -27.04 -2.03
CA ASP A 26 -0.29 -28.41 -2.43
C ASP A 26 -1.55 -29.27 -2.65
N LYS A 27 -2.64 -28.99 -1.92
CA LYS A 27 -3.86 -29.82 -1.97
C LYS A 27 -4.93 -29.29 -2.93
N TYR A 28 -5.07 -27.98 -3.07
CA TYR A 28 -6.23 -27.39 -3.75
C TYR A 28 -5.88 -26.55 -4.97
N LEU A 29 -4.75 -25.82 -4.96
CA LEU A 29 -4.39 -24.98 -6.09
C LEU A 29 -4.00 -25.78 -7.34
N GLY A 30 -3.47 -27.00 -7.17
CA GLY A 30 -3.16 -27.88 -8.32
C GLY A 30 -4.38 -28.25 -9.17
N ILE A 31 -5.60 -28.08 -8.64
CA ILE A 31 -6.86 -28.30 -9.36
C ILE A 31 -7.20 -27.10 -10.26
N ILE A 32 -6.75 -25.91 -9.89
CA ILE A 32 -7.05 -24.67 -10.59
C ILE A 32 -5.98 -24.45 -11.66
N ASN A 33 -6.41 -24.27 -12.91
CA ASN A 33 -5.49 -23.98 -14.00
C ASN A 33 -4.77 -22.63 -13.77
N ASN A 34 -3.45 -22.61 -13.91
CA ASN A 34 -2.66 -21.38 -13.79
C ASN A 34 -3.04 -20.31 -14.82
N ASP A 35 -3.45 -20.70 -16.02
CA ASP A 35 -3.96 -19.78 -17.06
C ASP A 35 -5.26 -19.12 -16.61
N PHE A 36 -6.11 -19.87 -15.89
CA PHE A 36 -7.34 -19.34 -15.31
C PHE A 36 -7.03 -18.31 -14.22
N ILE A 37 -6.11 -18.64 -13.30
CA ILE A 37 -5.64 -17.72 -12.25
C ILE A 37 -5.11 -16.44 -12.90
N THR A 38 -4.21 -16.56 -13.87
CA THR A 38 -3.61 -15.43 -14.57
C THR A 38 -4.67 -14.56 -15.24
N THR A 39 -5.61 -15.18 -15.95
CA THR A 39 -6.71 -14.47 -16.62
C THR A 39 -7.60 -13.73 -15.63
N ALA A 40 -7.97 -14.38 -14.51
CA ALA A 40 -8.82 -13.77 -13.48
C ALA A 40 -8.13 -12.54 -12.86
N PHE A 41 -6.85 -12.65 -12.49
CA PHE A 41 -6.09 -11.53 -11.94
C PHE A 41 -5.89 -10.39 -12.95
N SER A 42 -5.67 -10.68 -14.22
CA SER A 42 -5.58 -9.65 -15.27
C SER A 42 -6.90 -8.92 -15.48
N GLN A 43 -8.04 -9.61 -15.36
CA GLN A 43 -9.36 -8.98 -15.41
C GLN A 43 -9.61 -8.10 -14.19
N CYS A 44 -9.27 -8.57 -12.98
CA CYS A 44 -9.36 -7.75 -11.77
C CYS A 44 -8.46 -6.51 -11.84
N GLU A 45 -7.22 -6.66 -12.32
CA GLU A 45 -6.31 -5.52 -12.55
C GLU A 45 -6.94 -4.51 -13.53
N SER A 46 -7.45 -4.99 -14.67
CA SER A 46 -8.08 -4.12 -15.67
C SER A 46 -9.28 -3.39 -15.10
N TYR A 47 -10.13 -4.07 -14.32
CA TYR A 47 -11.28 -3.48 -13.65
C TYR A 47 -10.87 -2.37 -12.68
N LEU A 48 -9.89 -2.63 -11.81
CA LEU A 48 -9.37 -1.60 -10.89
C LEU A 48 -8.75 -0.43 -11.66
N LEU A 49 -8.08 -0.70 -12.79
CA LEU A 49 -7.50 0.31 -13.68
C LEU A 49 -8.53 1.18 -14.39
N GLU A 50 -9.69 0.64 -14.71
CA GLU A 50 -10.80 1.40 -15.28
C GLU A 50 -11.50 2.25 -14.20
N ASP A 51 -11.64 1.73 -12.97
CA ASP A 51 -12.15 2.49 -11.82
C ASP A 51 -11.22 3.65 -11.43
N PHE A 52 -9.91 3.58 -11.71
CA PHE A 52 -8.96 4.71 -11.55
C PHE A 52 -9.36 5.96 -12.34
N GLN A 53 -10.02 5.78 -13.48
CA GLN A 53 -10.40 6.90 -14.35
C GLN A 53 -11.56 7.73 -13.76
N TYR A 54 -12.20 7.23 -12.70
CA TYR A 54 -13.34 7.85 -12.04
C TYR A 54 -13.06 8.17 -10.57
N TRP A 55 -11.80 8.41 -10.19
CA TRP A 55 -11.50 8.93 -8.86
C TRP A 55 -12.18 10.29 -8.67
N ILE A 56 -13.36 10.24 -8.07
CA ILE A 56 -14.07 11.40 -7.58
C ILE A 56 -13.26 11.90 -6.39
N PRO A 57 -12.97 13.21 -6.30
CA PRO A 57 -12.39 13.75 -5.08
C PRO A 57 -13.33 13.38 -3.94
N GLU A 58 -12.83 12.58 -3.00
CA GLU A 58 -13.41 12.60 -1.66
C GLU A 58 -13.26 14.06 -1.22
N ASP A 59 -14.39 14.75 -1.08
CA ASP A 59 -14.46 16.17 -0.69
C ASP A 59 -14.11 16.24 0.80
N THR A 60 -12.84 15.95 1.07
CA THR A 60 -12.26 15.90 2.39
C THR A 60 -11.18 16.98 2.40
N ASP A 61 -11.53 18.14 2.94
CA ASP A 61 -10.58 19.18 3.36
C ASP A 61 -9.71 18.73 4.56
N ASP A 62 -9.69 17.42 4.85
CA ASP A 62 -8.93 16.82 5.92
C ASP A 62 -7.53 16.44 5.40
N GLU A 63 -6.56 17.30 5.70
CA GLU A 63 -5.16 17.09 5.35
C GLU A 63 -4.59 15.81 5.96
N GLU A 64 -5.06 15.39 7.15
CA GLU A 64 -4.61 14.16 7.79
C GLU A 64 -5.05 12.95 6.96
N TYR A 65 -6.30 12.94 6.51
CA TYR A 65 -6.84 11.87 5.67
C TYR A 65 -6.07 11.73 4.35
N ILE A 66 -5.77 12.84 3.68
CA ILE A 66 -5.00 12.84 2.42
C ILE A 66 -3.61 12.20 2.64
N ILE A 67 -2.95 12.54 3.73
CA ILE A 67 -1.62 12.00 4.05
C ILE A 67 -1.69 10.52 4.39
N GLN A 68 -2.73 10.07 5.09
CA GLN A 68 -2.96 8.66 5.35
C GLN A 68 -3.17 7.87 4.05
N LEU A 69 -3.90 8.41 3.07
CA LEU A 69 -4.06 7.81 1.74
C LEU A 69 -2.74 7.74 0.98
N GLU A 70 -1.90 8.78 1.07
CA GLU A 70 -0.57 8.78 0.46
C GLU A 70 0.34 7.70 1.08
N VAL A 71 0.37 7.61 2.42
CA VAL A 71 1.12 6.59 3.13
C VAL A 71 0.63 5.19 2.75
N LEU A 72 -0.68 4.97 2.69
CA LEU A 72 -1.25 3.70 2.26
C LEU A 72 -0.87 3.36 0.81
N SER A 73 -0.90 4.33 -0.10
CA SER A 73 -0.48 4.16 -1.49
C SER A 73 0.99 3.72 -1.60
N ARG A 74 1.88 4.35 -0.83
CA ARG A 74 3.31 3.99 -0.77
C ARG A 74 3.53 2.60 -0.18
N ILE A 75 2.74 2.20 0.83
CA ILE A 75 2.75 0.85 1.39
C ILE A 75 2.35 -0.17 0.33
N ILE A 76 1.29 0.10 -0.44
CA ILE A 76 0.81 -0.81 -1.49
C ILE A 76 1.84 -0.98 -2.61
N ILE A 77 2.44 0.12 -3.08
CA ILE A 77 3.53 0.09 -4.06
C ILE A 77 4.70 -0.77 -3.53
N SER A 78 5.14 -0.49 -2.30
CA SER A 78 6.22 -1.25 -1.66
C SER A 78 5.87 -2.73 -1.54
N PHE A 79 4.64 -3.06 -1.15
CA PHE A 79 4.16 -4.44 -1.00
C PHE A 79 3.99 -5.17 -2.34
N ASN A 80 3.67 -4.46 -3.41
CA ASN A 80 3.66 -5.02 -4.76
C ASN A 80 5.09 -5.41 -5.18
N GLU A 81 6.07 -4.55 -4.92
CA GLU A 81 7.48 -4.77 -5.29
C GLU A 81 8.18 -5.82 -4.43
N SER A 82 7.98 -5.78 -3.11
CA SER A 82 8.60 -6.66 -2.12
C SER A 82 7.58 -7.24 -1.15
N ASN A 83 7.88 -8.41 -0.59
CA ASN A 83 6.97 -9.09 0.35
C ASN A 83 7.17 -8.66 1.82
N TYR A 84 8.01 -7.65 2.03
CA TYR A 84 8.30 -7.04 3.31
C TYR A 84 8.45 -5.54 3.13
N LEU A 85 8.34 -4.81 4.24
CA LEU A 85 8.63 -3.39 4.28
C LEU A 85 10.03 -3.21 4.85
N ASN A 86 10.85 -2.41 4.17
CA ASN A 86 12.13 -1.99 4.73
C ASN A 86 11.87 -1.23 6.03
N LYS A 87 12.67 -1.50 7.07
CA LYS A 87 12.60 -0.81 8.34
C LYS A 87 12.66 0.71 8.18
N SER A 88 13.55 1.23 7.32
CA SER A 88 13.64 2.68 7.09
C SER A 88 12.34 3.25 6.52
N ALA A 89 11.75 2.57 5.52
CA ALA A 89 10.47 2.96 4.93
C ALA A 89 9.33 2.89 5.97
N THR A 90 9.36 1.86 6.83
CA THR A 90 8.39 1.71 7.92
C THR A 90 8.48 2.86 8.92
N ASP A 91 9.69 3.23 9.33
CA ASP A 91 9.94 4.34 10.24
C ASP A 91 9.49 5.68 9.61
N ASP A 92 9.73 5.87 8.32
CA ASP A 92 9.29 7.05 7.56
C ASP A 92 7.76 7.13 7.50
N TYR A 93 7.07 6.02 7.18
CA TYR A 93 5.60 5.96 7.15
C TYR A 93 4.97 6.23 8.52
N LEU A 94 5.52 5.62 9.58
CA LEU A 94 5.05 5.85 10.95
C LEU A 94 5.23 7.30 11.36
N ARG A 95 6.37 7.91 10.99
CA ARG A 95 6.64 9.31 11.27
C ARG A 95 5.63 10.23 10.57
N SER A 96 5.31 9.96 9.30
CA SER A 96 4.29 10.71 8.56
C SER A 96 2.93 10.67 9.26
N CYS A 97 2.49 9.52 9.77
CA CYS A 97 1.23 9.42 10.51
C CYS A 97 1.28 10.10 11.90
N MET A 98 2.42 10.04 12.60
CA MET A 98 2.54 10.58 13.96
C MET A 98 2.63 12.11 14.04
N ILE A 99 3.18 12.76 13.01
CA ILE A 99 3.30 14.23 12.98
C ILE A 99 1.91 14.87 13.11
N TYR A 100 0.92 14.38 12.37
CA TYR A 100 -0.42 14.95 12.38
C TYR A 100 -1.26 14.56 13.60
N SER A 101 -1.06 13.34 14.13
CA SER A 101 -1.77 12.91 15.34
C SER A 101 -1.46 13.79 16.56
N ARG A 102 -0.24 14.34 16.67
CA ARG A 102 0.14 15.23 17.77
C ARG A 102 -0.45 16.63 17.64
N ASP A 103 -0.50 17.17 16.43
CA ASP A 103 -1.04 18.51 16.18
C ASP A 103 -2.56 18.58 16.41
N SER A 104 -3.27 17.44 16.29
CA SER A 104 -4.70 17.33 16.64
C SER A 104 -4.99 17.37 18.15
N SER A 105 -3.98 17.10 19.00
CA SER A 105 -4.15 16.92 20.44
C SER A 105 -3.81 18.15 21.29
N ASP A 106 -3.13 19.14 20.72
CA ASP A 106 -2.70 20.37 21.43
C ASP A 106 -3.49 21.60 20.97
N LEU A 107 -4.81 21.60 21.23
CA LEU A 107 -5.54 22.85 21.46
C LEU A 107 -5.31 23.34 22.90
N GLN A 108 -4.07 23.70 23.22
CA GLN A 108 -3.69 24.76 24.17
C GLN A 108 -2.17 24.79 24.38
N SER A 109 -1.50 25.78 23.79
CA SER A 109 -0.45 26.56 24.45
C SER A 109 0.19 27.51 23.44
N ASP A 110 -0.07 28.80 23.61
CA ASP A 110 0.65 29.91 22.99
C ASP A 110 2.17 29.75 23.15
N ILE A 111 2.88 29.21 22.15
CA ILE A 111 4.29 29.53 21.91
C ILE A 111 4.51 29.58 20.40
N ALA A 112 4.75 30.79 19.91
CA ALA A 112 5.33 31.05 18.60
C ALA A 112 6.71 30.38 18.51
N GLY A 113 6.75 29.16 17.99
CA GLY A 113 7.95 28.43 17.64
C GLY A 113 7.79 27.97 16.20
N ASP A 114 8.45 28.68 15.30
CA ASP A 114 8.50 28.48 13.85
C ASP A 114 9.07 27.08 13.53
N LEU A 115 8.24 26.04 13.64
CA LEU A 115 8.54 24.69 13.18
C LEU A 115 8.21 24.63 11.70
N TYR A 116 9.17 25.04 10.88
CA TYR A 116 9.14 24.79 9.44
C TYR A 116 8.93 23.30 9.20
N LEU A 117 7.72 22.93 8.78
CA LEU A 117 7.50 21.74 7.97
C LEU A 117 8.53 21.77 6.83
N PRO A 118 9.17 20.64 6.47
CA PRO A 118 9.94 20.61 5.24
C PRO A 118 8.97 20.87 4.09
N THR A 119 9.03 22.09 3.54
CA THR A 119 8.24 22.55 2.39
C THR A 119 8.37 21.58 1.21
N SER A 120 9.44 20.79 1.17
CA SER A 120 9.69 19.71 0.22
C SER A 120 8.67 18.56 0.21
N PHE A 121 7.85 18.36 1.26
CA PHE A 121 6.79 17.34 1.26
C PHE A 121 5.54 17.79 0.49
N LEU A 122 5.22 19.08 0.51
CA LEU A 122 4.10 19.68 -0.21
C LEU A 122 4.51 20.22 -1.59
N ASP A 123 5.77 20.60 -1.78
CA ASP A 123 6.27 21.19 -3.03
C ASP A 123 6.49 20.17 -4.16
N SER A 124 6.49 18.86 -3.88
CA SER A 124 6.47 17.85 -4.97
C SER A 124 5.11 17.78 -5.66
N PHE A 125 4.07 18.35 -5.03
CA PHE A 125 2.74 18.50 -5.61
C PHE A 125 2.69 19.78 -6.47
N ASP A 126 3.51 19.82 -7.51
CA ASP A 126 3.56 20.92 -8.47
C ASP A 126 2.27 20.94 -9.32
N ARG A 127 1.23 21.54 -8.73
CA ARG A 127 0.13 22.38 -9.26
C ARG A 127 -0.57 22.07 -10.59
N THR A 128 -0.36 20.93 -11.25
CA THR A 128 -1.04 20.62 -12.51
C THR A 128 -1.86 19.32 -12.53
N ASN A 129 -1.70 18.41 -11.57
CA ASN A 129 -2.45 17.13 -11.51
C ASN A 129 -3.27 16.94 -10.21
N ARG A 130 -4.01 17.98 -9.79
CA ARG A 130 -4.87 17.96 -8.60
C ARG A 130 -6.08 16.99 -8.63
N TYR A 131 -6.24 16.14 -9.65
CA TYR A 131 -7.56 15.58 -9.96
C TYR A 131 -7.75 14.08 -9.75
N LEU A 132 -6.81 13.38 -9.15
CA LEU A 132 -6.93 11.95 -9.00
C LEU A 132 -6.27 11.55 -7.66
N ILE A 133 -7.04 11.55 -6.56
CA ILE A 133 -6.64 10.95 -5.29
C ILE A 133 -7.33 9.58 -5.17
N PRO A 134 -6.60 8.50 -4.82
CA PRO A 134 -7.22 7.21 -4.54
C PRO A 134 -8.22 7.30 -3.42
N THR A 135 -9.41 6.72 -3.63
CA THR A 135 -10.30 6.46 -2.49
C THR A 135 -9.67 5.37 -1.62
N PHE A 136 -9.91 5.43 -0.30
CA PHE A 136 -9.49 4.37 0.61
C PHE A 136 -9.97 2.98 0.14
N ALA A 137 -11.20 2.89 -0.36
CA ALA A 137 -11.77 1.66 -0.90
C ALA A 137 -10.95 1.09 -2.07
N SER A 138 -10.51 1.94 -3.01
CA SER A 138 -9.70 1.50 -4.15
C SER A 138 -8.32 0.98 -3.72
N LEU A 139 -7.68 1.64 -2.74
CA LEU A 139 -6.42 1.19 -2.15
C LEU A 139 -6.60 -0.15 -1.42
N LEU A 140 -7.72 -0.31 -0.70
CA LEU A 140 -8.04 -1.56 -0.01
C LEU A 140 -8.26 -2.71 -1.00
N GLN A 141 -8.89 -2.47 -2.14
CA GLN A 141 -9.04 -3.49 -3.18
C GLN A 141 -7.69 -3.94 -3.75
N TRP A 142 -6.76 -3.01 -3.95
CA TRP A 142 -5.41 -3.35 -4.41
C TRP A 142 -4.62 -4.19 -3.43
N ILE A 143 -4.61 -3.81 -2.14
CA ILE A 143 -3.86 -4.59 -1.14
C ILE A 143 -4.43 -6.00 -1.02
N ILE A 144 -5.76 -6.18 -1.12
CA ILE A 144 -6.40 -7.50 -1.17
C ILE A 144 -5.93 -8.27 -2.40
N LEU A 145 -5.98 -7.66 -3.59
CA LEU A 145 -5.62 -8.32 -4.84
C LEU A 145 -4.14 -8.77 -4.86
N ILE A 146 -3.23 -7.91 -4.39
CA ILE A 146 -1.80 -8.23 -4.24
C ILE A 146 -1.60 -9.35 -3.23
N PHE A 147 -2.28 -9.28 -2.09
CA PHE A 147 -2.19 -10.30 -1.05
C PHE A 147 -2.68 -11.66 -1.56
N GLU A 148 -3.83 -11.72 -2.21
CA GLU A 148 -4.39 -12.95 -2.76
C GLU A 148 -3.44 -13.57 -3.79
N LYS A 149 -2.95 -12.79 -4.75
CA LYS A 149 -2.04 -13.27 -5.79
C LYS A 149 -0.75 -13.85 -5.20
N LYS A 150 -0.11 -13.12 -4.28
CA LYS A 150 1.18 -13.50 -3.69
C LYS A 150 1.06 -14.64 -2.67
N PHE A 151 0.06 -14.57 -1.79
CA PHE A 151 0.00 -15.41 -0.59
C PHE A 151 -1.04 -16.52 -0.69
N ILE A 152 -2.22 -16.25 -1.26
CA ILE A 152 -3.29 -17.25 -1.38
C ILE A 152 -3.03 -18.17 -2.57
N PHE A 153 -2.72 -17.59 -3.74
CA PHE A 153 -2.39 -18.34 -4.95
C PHE A 153 -0.89 -18.67 -5.05
N GLY A 154 -0.10 -18.19 -4.09
CA GLY A 154 1.28 -18.63 -3.86
C GLY A 154 2.28 -18.19 -4.93
N ASP A 155 1.98 -17.12 -5.68
CA ASP A 155 2.92 -16.48 -6.60
C ASP A 155 3.62 -15.30 -5.92
N ILE A 156 4.50 -15.63 -4.99
CA ILE A 156 5.23 -14.69 -4.10
C ILE A 156 6.04 -13.64 -4.87
N ASN A 157 6.45 -13.93 -6.10
CA ASN A 157 7.25 -13.03 -6.94
C ASN A 157 6.40 -12.23 -7.93
N SER A 158 5.09 -12.49 -7.98
CA SER A 158 4.18 -11.72 -8.84
C SER A 158 4.16 -10.26 -8.46
N ARG A 159 3.98 -9.43 -9.50
CA ARG A 159 3.81 -7.99 -9.40
C ARG A 159 2.73 -7.54 -10.39
N PHE A 160 2.13 -6.40 -10.13
CA PHE A 160 1.35 -5.62 -11.09
C PHE A 160 2.24 -4.51 -11.64
N HIS A 161 2.36 -4.42 -12.97
CA HIS A 161 3.30 -3.48 -13.61
C HIS A 161 2.72 -2.09 -13.80
N ASN A 162 1.40 -1.95 -13.76
CA ASN A 162 0.70 -0.69 -14.03
C ASN A 162 0.16 -0.02 -12.75
N LEU A 163 0.71 -0.39 -11.59
CA LEU A 163 0.30 0.13 -10.30
C LEU A 163 1.02 1.45 -10.04
N ASN A 164 0.42 2.56 -10.49
CA ASN A 164 0.89 3.90 -10.18
C ASN A 164 -0.23 4.74 -9.56
N PHE A 165 -0.03 5.14 -8.30
CA PHE A 165 -0.93 6.02 -7.55
C PHE A 165 -0.40 7.45 -7.40
N LEU A 166 0.82 7.71 -7.91
CA LEU A 166 1.60 8.93 -7.69
C LEU A 166 1.90 9.67 -9.00
#